data_AF-A0A5B6VZ30-F1
#
_entry.id   AF-A0A5B6VZ30-F1
#
_cell.length_a   1.000
_cell.length_b   1.000
_cell.length_c   1.000
_cell.angle_alpha   90.00
_cell.angle_beta   90.00
_cell.angle_gamma   90.00
#
_symmetry.space_group_name_H-M   'P 1'
#
loop_
_entity.id
_entity.type
_entity.pdbx_description
1 polymer ?
#
loop_
_entity_poly.entity_id
_entity_poly.type
_entity_poly.pdbx_seq_one_letter_code
_entity_poly.pdbx_strand_id
1 'polypeptide(L)'
;MGSNGIGNMDNNTEIESVSGLIDTTTRLWKRDLIETTFPDHITQKIFQIPLAEVEHEDFQVWRGEESIQTSIKNFYRKLWNLQIPSKIRITIWRLSWDFISTLKNLKARRVVHDCLCPRCRSAEEDSNHVFRQCPTAIELWKSLNFLWVIRSNITDLWNWLTWVFARGSSNQCRIFCCAVWMLWIYRNKLVHEGKTTTGEELSQRIMNYIEEIDSSNERKHNFGSVNQQSQARRETKATIFFDAAFDSKNSKLASGLVVRGEINDWLASETRIRNKESYFRFVSKEENGEAHNIAVEALRKGEETYLENGALICLQQRGEENGLRDPD
;
A
#
# COMPACT_ATOMS: atom_id res chain seq x y z
N MET A 1 25.04 -11.74 14.76
CA MET A 1 25.62 -10.55 15.40
C MET A 1 25.44 -9.38 14.46
N GLY A 2 24.38 -8.61 14.66
CA GLY A 2 24.15 -7.35 13.95
C GLY A 2 24.31 -6.24 14.97
N SER A 3 25.20 -5.30 14.68
CA SER A 3 25.53 -4.17 15.54
C SER A 3 24.32 -3.25 15.64
N ASN A 4 23.72 -3.16 16.83
CA ASN A 4 22.65 -2.20 17.15
C ASN A 4 23.27 -0.82 17.43
N GLY A 5 23.86 -0.20 16.41
CA GLY A 5 24.42 1.13 16.54
C GLY A 5 23.32 2.18 16.75
N ILE A 6 23.44 2.96 17.83
CA ILE A 6 22.61 4.13 18.09
C ILE A 6 23.08 5.25 17.15
N GLY A 7 22.17 5.82 16.35
CA GLY A 7 22.46 6.97 15.50
C GLY A 7 22.71 8.20 16.37
N ASN A 8 23.98 8.53 16.56
CA ASN A 8 24.44 9.63 17.41
C ASN A 8 24.43 10.94 16.61
N MET A 9 23.71 11.97 17.08
CA MET A 9 23.72 13.29 16.43
C MET A 9 24.85 14.19 16.94
N ASP A 10 25.48 13.85 18.06
CA ASP A 10 26.64 14.56 18.60
C ASP A 10 27.79 13.58 18.81
N ASN A 11 29.03 14.03 18.62
CA ASN A 11 30.26 13.22 18.66
C ASN A 11 30.62 12.67 20.06
N ASN A 12 29.67 12.07 20.78
CA ASN A 12 29.94 11.33 22.02
C ASN A 12 30.36 9.89 21.67
N THR A 13 31.66 9.69 21.51
CA THR A 13 32.29 8.40 21.19
C THR A 13 32.20 7.33 22.29
N GLU A 14 31.51 7.60 23.41
CA GLU A 14 31.47 6.70 24.57
C GLU A 14 30.25 5.77 24.63
N ILE A 15 29.25 5.91 23.74
CA ILE A 15 28.00 5.14 23.82
C ILE A 15 27.81 4.25 22.59
N GLU A 16 28.35 3.03 22.64
CA GLU A 16 28.21 2.06 21.55
C GLU A 16 26.95 1.16 21.69
N SER A 17 26.32 1.13 22.87
CA SER A 17 25.22 0.21 23.15
C SER A 17 24.20 0.76 24.15
N VAL A 18 22.98 0.21 24.10
CA VAL A 18 21.87 0.58 25.01
C VAL A 18 22.23 0.30 26.47
N SER A 19 23.05 -0.70 26.78
CA SER A 19 23.48 -0.98 28.16
C SER A 19 24.30 0.16 28.76
N GLY A 20 25.03 0.93 27.94
CA GLY A 20 25.77 2.11 28.39
C GLY A 20 24.87 3.23 28.96
N LEU A 21 23.60 3.26 28.55
CA LEU A 21 22.58 4.22 29.01
C LEU A 21 21.91 3.81 30.33
N ILE A 22 22.21 2.61 30.84
CA ILE A 22 21.62 2.07 32.06
C ILE A 22 22.67 2.09 33.17
N ASP A 23 22.28 2.54 34.36
CA ASP A 23 23.07 2.36 35.57
C ASP A 23 22.98 0.90 36.02
N THR A 24 24.11 0.21 36.04
CA THR A 24 24.20 -1.21 36.39
C THR A 24 23.87 -1.49 37.85
N THR A 25 24.05 -0.51 38.74
CA THR A 25 23.82 -0.66 40.19
C THR A 25 22.37 -0.37 40.54
N THR A 26 21.83 0.74 40.02
CA THR A 26 20.46 1.17 40.36
C THR A 26 19.40 0.60 39.42
N ARG A 27 19.81 0.04 38.27
CA ARG A 27 18.92 -0.43 37.19
C ARG A 27 17.98 0.66 36.68
N LEU A 28 18.42 1.92 36.77
CA LEU A 28 17.72 3.08 36.25
C LEU A 28 18.41 3.62 34.99
N TRP A 29 17.65 4.35 34.20
CA TRP A 29 18.17 5.13 33.07
C TRP A 29 19.09 6.24 33.58
N LYS A 30 20.28 6.40 32.99
CA LYS A 30 21.17 7.54 33.22
C LYS A 30 20.56 8.80 32.60
N ARG A 31 19.67 9.47 33.33
CA ARG A 31 18.82 10.56 32.83
C ARG A 31 19.62 11.65 32.13
N ASP A 32 20.64 12.18 32.80
CA ASP A 32 21.47 13.28 32.29
C ASP A 32 22.18 12.88 30.98
N LEU A 33 22.61 11.62 30.86
CA LEU A 33 23.26 11.10 29.66
C LEU A 33 22.27 10.97 28.50
N ILE A 34 21.03 10.57 28.76
CA ILE A 34 20.00 10.42 27.74
C ILE A 34 19.49 11.79 27.26
N GLU A 35 19.29 12.73 28.18
CA GLU A 35 18.88 14.11 27.86
C GLU A 35 19.94 14.84 27.03
N THR A 36 21.22 14.54 27.23
CA THR A 36 22.32 15.12 26.44
C THR A 36 22.61 14.39 25.14
N THR A 37 22.18 13.13 24.99
CA THR A 37 22.46 12.31 23.80
C THR A 37 21.30 12.34 22.78
N PHE A 38 20.05 12.49 23.24
CA PHE A 38 18.86 12.37 22.41
C PHE A 38 17.97 13.61 22.46
N PRO A 39 17.31 13.97 21.34
CA PRO A 39 16.30 15.03 21.35
C PRO A 39 15.17 14.75 22.35
N ASP A 40 14.62 15.80 22.97
CA ASP A 40 13.61 15.71 24.04
C ASP A 40 12.48 14.71 23.76
N HIS A 41 11.94 14.73 22.54
CA HIS A 41 10.82 13.85 22.15
C HIS A 41 11.20 12.35 22.11
N ILE A 42 12.48 12.02 21.96
CA ILE A 42 13.01 10.65 22.05
C ILE A 42 13.31 10.32 23.51
N THR A 43 13.93 11.23 24.25
CA THR A 43 14.23 11.07 25.68
C THR A 43 12.98 10.74 26.49
N GLN A 44 11.88 11.44 26.24
CA GLN A 44 10.58 11.15 26.87
C GLN A 44 10.07 9.73 26.60
N LYS A 45 10.32 9.19 25.39
CA LYS A 45 9.93 7.81 25.06
C LYS A 45 10.85 6.79 25.72
N ILE A 46 12.15 7.07 25.81
CA ILE A 46 13.12 6.19 26.46
C ILE A 46 12.76 6.04 27.96
N PHE A 47 12.42 7.13 28.63
CA PHE A 47 12.02 7.08 30.04
C PHE A 47 10.73 6.31 30.31
N GLN A 48 9.89 6.06 29.30
CA GLN A 48 8.69 5.24 29.42
C GLN A 48 8.98 3.73 29.33
N ILE A 49 10.19 3.33 28.97
CA ILE A 49 10.57 1.91 28.88
C ILE A 49 10.96 1.42 30.28
N PRO A 50 10.19 0.52 30.90
CA PRO A 50 10.54 -0.04 32.19
C PRO A 50 11.79 -0.92 32.06
N LEU A 51 12.76 -0.70 32.95
CA LEU A 51 13.95 -1.53 33.06
C LEU A 51 13.67 -2.71 33.98
N ALA A 52 14.25 -3.86 33.68
CA ALA A 52 14.16 -5.03 34.56
C ALA A 52 14.86 -4.76 35.90
N GLU A 53 14.14 -5.00 37.00
CA GLU A 53 14.61 -4.82 38.38
C GLU A 53 15.76 -5.78 38.73
N VAL A 54 15.79 -6.95 38.08
CA VAL A 54 16.80 -7.99 38.29
C VAL A 54 17.64 -8.14 37.03
N GLU A 55 18.94 -8.33 37.21
CA GLU A 55 19.85 -8.67 36.11
C GLU A 55 19.49 -10.06 35.58
N HIS A 56 19.20 -10.13 34.29
CA HIS A 56 18.91 -11.38 33.59
C HIS A 56 19.98 -11.57 32.52
N GLU A 57 20.56 -12.76 32.45
CA GLU A 57 21.38 -13.11 31.29
C GLU A 57 20.52 -13.00 30.03
N ASP A 58 21.10 -12.43 28.96
CA ASP A 58 20.45 -12.40 27.66
C ASP A 58 20.13 -13.83 27.22
N PHE A 59 18.86 -14.19 27.28
CA PHE A 59 18.39 -15.49 26.83
C PHE A 59 17.55 -15.35 25.58
N GLN A 60 17.76 -16.26 24.64
CA GLN A 60 17.02 -16.29 23.39
C GLN A 60 15.57 -16.74 23.67
N VAL A 61 14.65 -15.78 23.80
CA VAL A 61 13.23 -16.00 24.09
C VAL A 61 12.54 -16.85 23.01
N TRP A 62 13.06 -16.83 21.78
CA TRP A 62 12.56 -17.60 20.64
C TRP A 62 13.45 -18.82 20.39
N ARG A 63 13.22 -19.90 21.13
CA ARG A 63 13.84 -21.21 20.86
C ARG A 63 12.89 -22.08 20.02
N GLY A 64 12.69 -21.72 18.75
CA GLY A 64 12.07 -22.64 17.79
C GLY A 64 13.06 -23.75 17.41
N GLU A 65 12.60 -24.95 17.08
CA GLU A 65 13.46 -26.00 16.52
C GLU A 65 14.31 -25.46 15.36
N GLU A 66 15.58 -25.86 15.27
CA GLU A 66 16.57 -25.31 14.33
C GLU A 66 16.12 -25.42 12.85
N SER A 67 15.34 -26.46 12.54
CA SER A 67 14.67 -26.67 11.24
C SER A 67 13.57 -25.63 10.96
N ILE A 68 12.74 -25.32 11.97
CA ILE A 68 11.69 -24.31 11.92
C ILE A 68 12.31 -22.93 11.71
N GLN A 69 13.40 -22.60 12.43
CA GLN A 69 14.11 -21.33 12.28
C GLN A 69 14.66 -21.13 10.86
N THR A 70 15.20 -22.19 10.25
CA THR A 70 15.75 -22.13 8.89
C THR A 70 14.65 -21.90 7.85
N SER A 71 13.52 -22.60 7.96
CA SER A 71 12.37 -22.41 7.05
C SER A 71 11.79 -21.00 7.14
N ILE A 72 11.64 -20.46 8.36
CA ILE A 72 11.20 -19.08 8.64
C ILE A 72 12.14 -18.07 7.98
N LYS A 73 13.45 -18.22 8.22
CA LYS A 73 14.46 -17.31 7.68
C LYS A 73 14.46 -17.32 6.15
N ASN A 74 14.40 -18.51 5.55
CA ASN A 74 14.38 -18.66 4.09
C ASN A 74 13.12 -18.06 3.46
N PHE A 75 11.96 -18.30 4.09
CA PHE A 75 10.67 -17.73 3.67
C PHE A 75 10.70 -16.21 3.67
N TYR A 76 11.05 -15.58 4.79
CA TYR A 76 11.06 -14.12 4.88
C TYR A 76 12.13 -13.51 3.98
N ARG A 77 13.33 -14.09 3.91
CA ARG A 77 14.36 -13.61 2.98
C ARG A 77 13.84 -13.60 1.54
N LYS A 78 13.15 -14.67 1.12
CA LYS A 78 12.57 -14.73 -0.23
C LYS A 78 11.46 -13.70 -0.40
N LEU A 79 10.52 -13.61 0.53
CA LEU A 79 9.40 -12.65 0.50
C LEU A 79 9.88 -11.20 0.35
N TRP A 80 10.86 -10.79 1.15
CA TRP A 80 11.36 -9.42 1.14
C TRP A 80 12.19 -9.08 -0.10
N ASN A 81 12.75 -10.08 -0.77
CA ASN A 81 13.50 -9.92 -2.02
C ASN A 81 12.60 -9.98 -3.29
N LEU A 82 11.31 -10.31 -3.17
CA LEU A 82 10.40 -10.31 -4.33
C LEU A 82 10.17 -8.89 -4.84
N GLN A 83 10.22 -8.69 -6.17
CA GLN A 83 9.90 -7.41 -6.82
C GLN A 83 8.38 -7.19 -6.88
N ILE A 84 7.79 -6.85 -5.72
CA ILE A 84 6.38 -6.53 -5.51
C ILE A 84 6.24 -5.37 -4.50
N PRO A 85 5.15 -4.58 -4.56
CA PRO A 85 4.93 -3.49 -3.61
C PRO A 85 4.86 -3.94 -2.15
N SER A 86 5.36 -3.08 -1.25
CA SER A 86 5.44 -3.36 0.19
C SER A 86 4.10 -3.72 0.82
N LYS A 87 2.99 -3.12 0.35
CA LYS A 87 1.62 -3.46 0.81
C LYS A 87 1.30 -4.95 0.65
N ILE A 88 1.81 -5.58 -0.42
CA ILE A 88 1.61 -7.01 -0.69
C ILE A 88 2.49 -7.84 0.23
N ARG A 89 3.77 -7.49 0.37
CA ARG A 89 4.68 -8.18 1.32
C ARG A 89 4.12 -8.17 2.74
N ILE A 90 3.62 -7.01 3.20
CA ILE A 90 2.99 -6.87 4.52
C ILE A 90 1.74 -7.73 4.62
N THR A 91 0.94 -7.85 3.55
CA THR A 91 -0.24 -8.74 3.54
C THR A 91 0.16 -10.20 3.75
N ILE A 92 1.23 -10.66 3.08
CA ILE A 92 1.75 -12.03 3.26
C ILE A 92 2.33 -12.24 4.65
N TRP A 93 3.05 -11.27 5.19
CA TRP A 93 3.53 -11.31 6.58
C TRP A 93 2.35 -11.38 7.57
N ARG A 94 1.30 -10.57 7.39
CA ARG A 94 0.09 -10.67 8.23
C ARG A 94 -0.57 -12.03 8.11
N LEU A 95 -0.64 -12.59 6.90
CA LEU A 95 -1.18 -13.92 6.67
C LEU A 95 -0.36 -15.00 7.37
N SER A 96 0.98 -14.91 7.34
CA SER A 96 1.84 -15.94 7.94
C SER A 96 1.69 -16.04 9.46
N TRP A 97 1.25 -14.97 10.11
CA TRP A 97 0.91 -14.96 11.55
C TRP A 97 -0.58 -15.15 11.82
N ASP A 98 -1.38 -15.45 10.79
CA ASP A 98 -2.84 -15.48 10.86
C ASP A 98 -3.45 -14.20 11.46
N PHE A 99 -2.82 -13.05 11.21
CA PHE A 99 -3.24 -11.72 11.67
C PHE A 99 -4.17 -11.01 10.70
N ILE A 100 -4.56 -11.67 9.61
CA ILE A 100 -5.61 -11.17 8.72
C ILE A 100 -6.95 -11.22 9.47
N SER A 101 -7.76 -10.17 9.33
CA SER A 101 -9.04 -10.01 10.02
C SER A 101 -10.16 -10.83 9.38
N THR A 102 -9.93 -12.13 9.22
CA THR A 102 -10.95 -13.10 8.83
C THR A 102 -12.09 -13.09 9.85
N LEU A 103 -13.31 -13.46 9.45
CA LEU A 103 -14.43 -13.45 10.39
C LEU A 103 -14.22 -14.43 11.55
N LYS A 104 -13.50 -15.55 11.35
CA LYS A 104 -13.11 -16.43 12.45
C LYS A 104 -12.21 -15.71 13.46
N ASN A 105 -11.22 -14.96 12.99
CA ASN A 105 -10.33 -14.18 13.86
C ASN A 105 -11.06 -13.02 14.55
N LEU A 106 -12.00 -12.37 13.87
CA LEU A 106 -12.84 -11.33 14.45
C LEU A 106 -13.81 -11.89 15.49
N LYS A 107 -14.38 -13.08 15.26
CA LYS A 107 -15.24 -13.79 16.21
C LYS A 107 -14.47 -14.19 17.47
N ALA A 108 -13.24 -14.68 17.32
CA ALA A 108 -12.35 -14.97 18.46
C ALA A 108 -12.06 -13.72 19.32
N ARG A 109 -12.05 -12.54 18.69
CA ARG A 109 -11.92 -11.23 19.36
C ARG A 109 -13.26 -10.61 19.79
N ARG A 110 -14.38 -11.34 19.64
CA ARG A 110 -15.74 -10.90 19.98
C ARG A 110 -16.21 -9.65 19.23
N VAL A 111 -15.67 -9.40 18.04
CA VAL A 111 -16.05 -8.27 17.17
C VAL A 111 -17.26 -8.61 16.29
N VAL A 112 -17.42 -9.88 15.92
CA VAL A 112 -18.54 -10.39 15.12
C VAL A 112 -19.10 -11.67 15.74
N HIS A 113 -20.35 -12.00 15.44
CA HIS A 113 -21.01 -13.23 15.93
C HIS A 113 -21.00 -14.37 14.91
N ASP A 114 -21.32 -14.05 13.65
CA ASP A 114 -21.26 -14.98 12.53
C ASP A 114 -19.87 -14.95 11.90
N CYS A 115 -19.38 -16.12 11.52
CA CYS A 115 -18.11 -16.28 10.84
C CYS A 115 -18.24 -17.03 9.51
N LEU A 116 -19.43 -17.20 8.93
CA LEU A 116 -19.57 -17.78 7.60
C LEU A 116 -18.91 -16.91 6.52
N CYS A 117 -18.24 -17.55 5.57
CA CYS A 117 -17.60 -16.90 4.43
C CYS A 117 -18.60 -16.01 3.67
N PRO A 118 -18.35 -14.69 3.56
CA PRO A 118 -19.23 -13.76 2.83
C PRO A 118 -19.40 -14.10 1.35
N ARG A 119 -18.43 -14.81 0.76
CA ARG A 119 -18.46 -15.19 -0.67
C ARG A 119 -19.36 -16.38 -0.95
N CYS A 120 -19.18 -17.48 -0.23
CA CYS A 120 -19.84 -18.75 -0.55
C CYS A 120 -20.84 -19.23 0.51
N ARG A 121 -20.83 -18.66 1.71
CA ARG A 121 -21.71 -19.01 2.83
C ARG A 121 -21.69 -20.49 3.25
N SER A 122 -20.75 -21.29 2.74
CA SER A 122 -20.73 -22.74 2.91
C SER A 122 -19.81 -23.25 4.02
N ALA A 123 -18.94 -22.40 4.56
CA ALA A 123 -18.01 -22.74 5.63
C ALA A 123 -17.62 -21.48 6.42
N GLU A 124 -17.01 -21.68 7.59
CA GLU A 124 -16.41 -20.57 8.35
C GLU A 124 -15.26 -19.91 7.58
N GLU A 125 -15.17 -18.59 7.69
CA GLU A 125 -14.13 -17.77 7.09
C GLU A 125 -12.88 -17.77 7.95
N ASP A 126 -12.02 -18.76 7.72
CA ASP A 126 -10.64 -18.75 8.18
C ASP A 126 -9.66 -18.53 7.03
N SER A 127 -8.37 -18.38 7.34
CA SER A 127 -7.34 -18.11 6.33
C SER A 127 -7.23 -19.24 5.29
N ASN A 128 -7.35 -20.51 5.71
CA ASN A 128 -7.34 -21.62 4.76
C ASN A 128 -8.56 -21.57 3.83
N HIS A 129 -9.74 -21.25 4.37
CA HIS A 129 -10.94 -21.12 3.56
C HIS A 129 -10.83 -19.97 2.55
N VAL A 130 -10.52 -18.77 3.03
CA VAL A 130 -10.45 -17.55 2.18
C VAL A 130 -9.45 -17.72 1.04
N PHE A 131 -8.28 -18.31 1.32
CA PHE A 131 -7.19 -18.35 0.36
C PHE A 131 -7.07 -19.67 -0.41
N ARG A 132 -7.79 -20.74 -0.04
CA ARG A 132 -7.62 -22.07 -0.68
C ARG A 132 -8.92 -22.80 -0.99
N GLN A 133 -9.89 -22.80 -0.08
CA GLN A 133 -11.06 -23.70 -0.16
C GLN A 133 -12.33 -23.00 -0.67
N CYS A 134 -12.39 -21.67 -0.55
CA CYS A 134 -13.50 -20.89 -1.08
C CYS A 134 -13.62 -21.13 -2.60
N PRO A 135 -14.84 -21.38 -3.14
CA PRO A 135 -15.04 -21.61 -4.57
C PRO A 135 -14.38 -20.55 -5.46
N THR A 136 -14.46 -19.26 -5.09
CA THR A 136 -13.80 -18.17 -5.83
C THR A 136 -12.28 -18.27 -5.78
N ALA A 137 -11.70 -18.74 -4.68
CA ALA A 137 -10.25 -18.95 -4.57
C ALA A 137 -9.83 -20.13 -5.46
N ILE A 138 -10.57 -21.25 -5.43
CA ILE A 138 -10.32 -22.42 -6.27
C ILE A 138 -10.36 -22.04 -7.75
N GLU A 139 -11.40 -21.31 -8.16
CA GLU A 139 -11.54 -20.79 -9.52
C GLU A 139 -10.33 -19.92 -9.91
N LEU A 140 -9.95 -18.96 -9.06
CA LEU A 140 -8.78 -18.11 -9.30
C LEU A 140 -7.49 -18.92 -9.49
N TRP A 141 -7.20 -19.85 -8.60
CA TRP A 141 -5.99 -20.68 -8.69
C TRP A 141 -6.01 -21.56 -9.94
N LYS A 142 -7.19 -21.99 -10.41
CA LYS A 142 -7.34 -22.70 -11.68
C LYS A 142 -7.01 -21.77 -12.86
N SER A 143 -7.58 -20.57 -12.91
CA SER A 143 -7.37 -19.61 -13.99
C SER A 143 -5.92 -19.14 -14.10
N LEU A 144 -5.21 -19.01 -12.97
CA LEU A 144 -3.78 -18.69 -12.97
C LEU A 144 -2.88 -19.87 -13.35
N ASN A 145 -3.40 -21.09 -13.52
CA ASN A 145 -2.65 -22.34 -13.65
C ASN A 145 -1.81 -22.70 -12.41
N PHE A 146 -2.35 -22.45 -11.22
CA PHE A 146 -1.72 -22.64 -9.90
C PHE A 146 -2.40 -23.73 -9.06
N LEU A 147 -3.04 -24.73 -9.69
CA LEU A 147 -3.70 -25.83 -8.97
C LEU A 147 -2.77 -26.57 -8.00
N TRP A 148 -1.46 -26.56 -8.24
CA TRP A 148 -0.46 -27.13 -7.34
C TRP A 148 -0.44 -26.46 -5.95
N VAL A 149 -0.87 -25.19 -5.83
CA VAL A 149 -0.95 -24.45 -4.55
C VAL A 149 -2.05 -25.01 -3.64
N ILE A 150 -3.14 -25.51 -4.21
CA ILE A 150 -4.31 -25.97 -3.46
C ILE A 150 -4.45 -27.51 -3.39
N ARG A 151 -3.73 -28.25 -4.24
CA ARG A 151 -3.74 -29.73 -4.25
C ARG A 151 -2.86 -30.37 -3.16
N SER A 152 -2.14 -29.60 -2.37
CA SER A 152 -1.34 -30.13 -1.27
C SER A 152 -2.22 -30.51 -0.08
N ASN A 153 -1.90 -31.63 0.58
CA ASN A 153 -2.58 -32.06 1.82
C ASN A 153 -2.11 -31.30 3.06
N ILE A 154 -1.39 -30.18 2.89
CA ILE A 154 -0.87 -29.39 3.99
C ILE A 154 -2.02 -28.58 4.58
N THR A 155 -2.41 -28.86 5.83
CA THR A 155 -3.50 -28.17 6.52
C THR A 155 -3.03 -26.95 7.28
N ASP A 156 -1.83 -27.02 7.86
CA ASP A 156 -1.22 -25.92 8.58
C ASP A 156 -0.85 -24.75 7.64
N LEU A 157 -1.26 -23.54 8.03
CA LEU A 157 -1.11 -22.34 7.22
C LEU A 157 0.36 -21.99 7.00
N TRP A 158 1.18 -22.13 8.04
CA TRP A 158 2.61 -21.80 8.01
C TRP A 158 3.38 -22.75 7.08
N ASN A 159 3.17 -24.05 7.23
CA ASN A 159 3.74 -25.07 6.38
C ASN A 159 3.28 -24.92 4.93
N TRP A 160 2.04 -24.51 4.69
CA TRP A 160 1.55 -24.24 3.34
C TRP A 160 2.30 -23.06 2.70
N LEU A 161 2.43 -21.93 3.40
CA LEU A 161 3.14 -20.76 2.88
C LEU A 161 4.61 -21.05 2.59
N THR A 162 5.31 -21.67 3.54
CA THR A 162 6.73 -22.02 3.38
C THR A 162 6.93 -23.03 2.25
N TRP A 163 6.04 -23.99 2.10
CA TRP A 163 6.06 -24.97 0.99
C TRP A 163 5.85 -24.31 -0.38
N VAL A 164 4.89 -23.37 -0.50
CA VAL A 164 4.67 -22.61 -1.74
C VAL A 164 5.93 -21.82 -2.10
N PHE A 165 6.51 -21.12 -1.13
CA PHE A 165 7.72 -20.32 -1.35
C PHE A 165 8.97 -21.17 -1.62
N ALA A 166 9.08 -22.36 -1.05
CA ALA A 166 10.20 -23.25 -1.31
C ALA A 166 10.18 -23.79 -2.74
N ARG A 167 8.99 -24.10 -3.29
CA ARG A 167 8.83 -24.71 -4.61
C ARG A 167 8.66 -23.73 -5.76
N GLY A 168 7.99 -22.60 -5.52
CA GLY A 168 7.70 -21.63 -6.56
C GLY A 168 8.95 -20.88 -7.02
N SER A 169 9.06 -20.60 -8.32
CA SER A 169 10.04 -19.63 -8.83
C SER A 169 9.79 -18.22 -8.26
N SER A 170 10.72 -17.29 -8.45
CA SER A 170 10.52 -15.89 -8.04
C SER A 170 9.23 -15.32 -8.65
N ASN A 171 9.03 -15.52 -9.96
CA ASN A 171 7.82 -15.05 -10.65
C ASN A 171 6.54 -15.72 -10.12
N GLN A 172 6.57 -17.04 -9.89
CA GLN A 172 5.42 -17.73 -9.31
C GLN A 172 5.08 -17.22 -7.91
N CYS A 173 6.09 -16.93 -7.09
CA CYS A 173 5.88 -16.34 -5.77
C CYS A 173 5.28 -14.93 -5.87
N ARG A 174 5.68 -14.11 -6.86
CA ARG A 174 5.09 -12.78 -7.10
C ARG A 174 3.59 -12.90 -7.44
N ILE A 175 3.24 -13.79 -8.35
CA ILE A 175 1.85 -14.06 -8.75
C ILE A 175 1.05 -14.57 -7.55
N PHE A 176 1.58 -15.54 -6.81
CA PHE A 176 0.96 -16.07 -5.59
C PHE A 176 0.68 -14.95 -4.57
N CYS A 177 1.67 -14.09 -4.31
CA CYS A 177 1.51 -12.98 -3.36
C CYS A 177 0.43 -11.99 -3.82
N CYS A 178 0.40 -11.66 -5.11
CA CYS A 178 -0.61 -10.78 -5.68
C CYS A 178 -2.00 -11.42 -5.62
N ALA A 179 -2.12 -12.73 -5.87
CA ALA A 179 -3.37 -13.47 -5.77
C ALA A 179 -3.92 -13.48 -4.34
N VAL A 180 -3.10 -13.78 -3.34
CA VAL A 180 -3.48 -13.70 -1.92
C VAL A 180 -3.95 -12.28 -1.56
N TRP A 181 -3.21 -11.26 -1.97
CA TRP A 181 -3.59 -9.87 -1.72
C TRP A 181 -4.91 -9.51 -2.41
N MET A 182 -5.09 -9.88 -3.68
CA MET A 182 -6.32 -9.62 -4.45
C MET A 182 -7.54 -10.35 -3.85
N LEU A 183 -7.39 -11.61 -3.45
CA LEU A 183 -8.43 -12.35 -2.74
C LEU A 183 -8.86 -11.60 -1.48
N TRP A 184 -7.89 -11.10 -0.70
CA TRP A 184 -8.21 -10.35 0.51
C TRP A 184 -8.94 -9.03 0.23
N ILE A 185 -8.40 -8.18 -0.66
CA ILE A 185 -9.02 -6.87 -0.91
C ILE A 185 -10.40 -6.99 -1.56
N TYR A 186 -10.62 -7.96 -2.46
CA TYR A 186 -11.92 -8.15 -3.10
C TYR A 186 -12.93 -8.81 -2.17
N ARG A 187 -12.47 -9.60 -1.19
CA ARG A 187 -13.34 -10.03 -0.09
C ARG A 187 -13.79 -8.80 0.70
N ASN A 188 -12.90 -7.85 0.99
CA ASN A 188 -13.26 -6.64 1.73
C ASN A 188 -14.19 -5.74 0.90
N LYS A 189 -13.98 -5.61 -0.42
CA LYS A 189 -14.93 -4.91 -1.30
C LYS A 189 -16.31 -5.54 -1.29
N LEU A 190 -16.41 -6.86 -1.25
CA LEU A 190 -17.70 -7.53 -1.10
C LEU A 190 -18.38 -7.15 0.23
N VAL A 191 -17.63 -7.19 1.34
CA VAL A 191 -18.17 -6.91 2.68
C VAL A 191 -18.58 -5.43 2.84
N HIS A 192 -17.81 -4.49 2.29
CA HIS A 192 -18.04 -3.06 2.50
C HIS A 192 -18.82 -2.36 1.38
N GLU A 193 -18.73 -2.86 0.14
CA GLU A 193 -19.34 -2.24 -1.04
C GLU A 193 -20.37 -3.15 -1.74
N GLY A 194 -20.57 -4.39 -1.27
CA GLY A 194 -21.48 -5.35 -1.90
C GLY A 194 -21.03 -5.86 -3.28
N LYS A 195 -19.80 -5.56 -3.71
CA LYS A 195 -19.31 -5.90 -5.05
C LYS A 195 -18.75 -7.32 -5.10
N THR A 196 -19.35 -8.16 -5.95
CA THR A 196 -18.86 -9.51 -6.26
C THR A 196 -17.86 -9.48 -7.41
N THR A 197 -16.92 -10.43 -7.42
CA THR A 197 -15.94 -10.61 -8.50
C THR A 197 -15.59 -12.09 -8.59
N THR A 198 -15.54 -12.63 -9.80
CA THR A 198 -15.25 -14.05 -10.03
C THR A 198 -13.75 -14.35 -9.91
N GLY A 199 -13.39 -15.63 -9.76
CA GLY A 199 -11.98 -16.03 -9.76
C GLY A 199 -11.29 -15.71 -11.08
N GLU A 200 -11.99 -15.87 -12.20
CA GLU A 200 -11.51 -15.53 -13.53
C GLU A 200 -11.22 -14.02 -13.68
N GLU A 201 -12.13 -13.15 -13.27
CA GLU A 201 -11.92 -11.69 -13.31
C GLU A 201 -10.74 -11.25 -12.43
N LEU A 202 -10.58 -11.88 -11.26
CA LEU A 202 -9.42 -11.64 -10.40
C LEU A 202 -8.12 -12.06 -11.09
N SER A 203 -8.12 -13.17 -11.82
CA SER A 203 -6.93 -13.67 -12.52
C SER A 203 -6.42 -12.68 -13.55
N GLN A 204 -7.31 -12.11 -14.36
CA GLN A 204 -6.99 -11.09 -15.36
C GLN A 204 -6.41 -9.83 -14.70
N ARG A 205 -7.02 -9.38 -13.60
CA ARG A 205 -6.52 -8.23 -12.82
C ARG A 205 -5.13 -8.48 -12.23
N ILE A 206 -4.85 -9.70 -11.77
CA ILE A 206 -3.54 -10.07 -11.23
C ILE A 206 -2.48 -10.04 -12.32
N MET A 207 -2.76 -10.62 -13.50
CA MET A 207 -1.80 -10.64 -14.61
C MET A 207 -1.49 -9.22 -15.08
N ASN A 208 -2.51 -8.38 -15.30
CA ASN A 208 -2.33 -6.98 -15.67
C ASN A 208 -1.50 -6.21 -14.62
N TYR A 209 -1.74 -6.49 -13.34
CA TYR A 209 -1.01 -5.83 -12.25
C TYR A 209 0.46 -6.28 -12.17
N ILE A 210 0.77 -7.54 -12.46
CA ILE A 210 2.15 -8.04 -12.55
C ILE A 210 2.87 -7.35 -13.73
N GLU A 211 2.24 -7.26 -14.89
CA GLU A 211 2.79 -6.57 -16.06
C GLU A 211 3.06 -5.08 -15.79
N GLU A 212 2.16 -4.41 -15.07
CA GLU A 212 2.34 -3.01 -14.65
C GLU A 212 3.56 -2.83 -13.73
N ILE A 213 3.75 -3.76 -12.77
CA ILE A 213 4.93 -3.76 -11.89
C ILE A 213 6.20 -3.96 -12.70
N ASP A 214 6.19 -4.90 -13.65
CA ASP A 214 7.36 -5.20 -14.48
C ASP A 214 7.73 -4.01 -15.37
N SER A 215 6.75 -3.43 -16.05
CA SER A 215 6.93 -2.21 -16.86
C SER A 215 7.49 -1.04 -16.06
N SER A 216 7.06 -0.89 -14.80
CA SER A 216 7.52 0.19 -13.91
C SER A 216 8.96 -0.01 -13.44
N ASN A 217 9.39 -1.26 -13.26
CA ASN A 217 10.76 -1.59 -12.87
C ASN A 217 11.74 -1.43 -14.04
N GLU A 218 11.32 -1.79 -15.26
CA GLU A 218 12.11 -1.57 -16.48
C GLU A 218 12.38 -0.08 -16.73
N ARG A 219 11.38 0.78 -16.52
CA ARG A 219 11.56 2.24 -16.62
C ARG A 219 12.60 2.76 -15.62
N LYS A 220 12.62 2.25 -14.38
CA LYS A 220 13.65 2.63 -13.40
C LYS A 220 15.06 2.20 -13.81
N HIS A 221 15.19 1.05 -14.47
CA HIS A 221 16.47 0.57 -14.99
C HIS A 221 16.96 1.37 -16.21
N ASN A 222 16.06 1.75 -17.12
CA ASN A 222 16.41 2.50 -18.34
C ASN A 222 16.81 3.96 -18.04
N PHE A 223 16.30 4.56 -16.97
CA PHE A 223 16.78 5.87 -16.49
C PHE A 223 18.18 5.81 -15.86
N GLY A 224 18.75 4.63 -15.64
CA GLY A 224 20.07 4.41 -15.05
C GLY A 224 21.25 4.42 -16.02
N SER A 225 21.03 4.59 -17.33
CA SER A 225 22.09 4.48 -18.36
C SER A 225 22.20 5.69 -19.31
N VAL A 226 21.93 6.89 -18.80
CA VAL A 226 22.41 8.12 -19.44
C VAL A 226 23.70 8.51 -18.74
N ASN A 227 24.82 8.54 -19.48
CA ASN A 227 26.11 9.08 -19.04
C ASN A 227 25.89 10.48 -18.42
N GLN A 228 25.77 10.54 -17.10
CA GLN A 228 25.78 11.81 -16.38
C GLN A 228 27.21 12.31 -16.34
N GLN A 229 27.55 13.17 -17.29
CA GLN A 229 28.58 14.17 -17.04
C GLN A 229 28.19 14.92 -15.77
N SER A 230 29.08 14.87 -14.78
CA SER A 230 28.94 15.44 -13.46
C SER A 230 28.75 16.96 -13.52
N GLN A 231 27.53 17.43 -13.74
CA GLN A 231 27.12 18.76 -13.31
C GLN A 231 26.57 18.63 -11.90
N ALA A 232 27.15 19.41 -10.99
CA ALA A 232 26.83 19.43 -9.57
C ALA A 232 25.30 19.41 -9.36
N ARG A 233 24.76 18.29 -8.87
CA ARG A 233 23.35 18.17 -8.51
C ARG A 233 23.08 19.13 -7.36
N ARG A 234 22.44 20.27 -7.66
CA ARG A 234 21.66 21.00 -6.66
C ARG A 234 20.44 20.13 -6.35
N GLU A 235 20.35 19.63 -5.13
CA GLU A 235 19.12 19.01 -4.63
C GLU A 235 18.02 20.08 -4.66
N THR A 236 17.16 20.04 -5.67
CA THR A 236 15.97 20.90 -5.74
C THR A 236 14.79 20.13 -5.19
N LYS A 237 14.10 20.70 -4.19
CA LYS A 237 12.89 20.11 -3.61
C LYS A 237 11.69 20.51 -4.46
N ALA A 238 10.81 19.56 -4.74
CA ALA A 238 9.56 19.83 -5.46
C ALA A 238 8.38 19.23 -4.70
N THR A 239 7.26 19.94 -4.72
CA THR A 239 5.98 19.48 -4.19
C THR A 239 5.10 19.02 -5.34
N ILE A 240 4.54 17.81 -5.21
CA ILE A 240 3.72 17.20 -6.24
C ILE A 240 2.27 17.13 -5.74
N PHE A 241 1.36 17.76 -6.46
CA PHE A 241 -0.08 17.72 -6.25
C PHE A 241 -0.70 16.77 -7.28
N PHE A 242 -1.57 15.88 -6.86
CA PHE A 242 -2.29 14.98 -7.76
C PHE A 242 -3.75 14.85 -7.33
N ASP A 243 -4.64 14.71 -8.30
CA ASP A 243 -6.06 14.46 -8.07
C ASP A 243 -6.65 13.59 -9.18
N ALA A 244 -7.78 12.93 -8.92
CA ALA A 244 -8.46 12.10 -9.91
C ALA A 244 -9.99 12.19 -9.79
N ALA A 245 -10.65 12.27 -10.95
CA ALA A 245 -12.09 12.31 -11.09
C ALA A 245 -12.62 11.12 -11.90
N PHE A 246 -13.82 10.65 -11.57
CA PHE A 246 -14.47 9.54 -12.27
C PHE A 246 -15.91 9.91 -12.65
N ASP A 247 -16.20 9.84 -13.93
CA ASP A 247 -17.56 9.95 -14.46
C ASP A 247 -18.17 8.55 -14.58
N SER A 248 -19.13 8.27 -13.70
CA SER A 248 -19.85 7.00 -13.66
C SER A 248 -20.80 6.76 -14.84
N LYS A 249 -21.30 7.83 -15.49
CA LYS A 249 -22.24 7.72 -16.62
C LYS A 249 -21.52 7.30 -17.89
N ASN A 250 -20.35 7.90 -18.16
CA ASN A 250 -19.58 7.60 -19.37
C ASN A 250 -18.40 6.64 -19.12
N SER A 251 -18.24 6.13 -17.90
CA SER A 251 -17.12 5.28 -17.49
C SER A 251 -15.76 5.90 -17.80
N LYS A 252 -15.63 7.23 -17.64
CA LYS A 252 -14.42 7.98 -17.94
C LYS A 252 -13.66 8.30 -16.66
N LEU A 253 -12.34 8.14 -16.72
CA LEU A 253 -11.41 8.46 -15.64
C LEU A 253 -10.53 9.62 -16.10
N ALA A 254 -10.41 10.64 -15.25
CA ALA A 254 -9.46 11.73 -15.39
C ALA A 254 -8.51 11.74 -14.20
N SER A 255 -7.22 12.00 -14.43
CA SER A 255 -6.24 12.22 -13.38
C SER A 255 -5.36 13.42 -13.75
N GLY A 256 -5.18 14.34 -12.81
CA GLY A 256 -4.31 15.50 -12.93
C GLY A 256 -3.11 15.40 -11.98
N LEU A 257 -1.97 15.92 -12.42
CA LEU A 257 -0.75 16.07 -11.64
C LEU A 257 -0.20 17.48 -11.88
N VAL A 258 0.27 18.14 -10.83
CA VAL A 258 1.00 19.41 -10.92
C VAL A 258 2.23 19.36 -10.03
N VAL A 259 3.38 19.78 -10.54
CA VAL A 259 4.66 19.81 -9.86
C VAL A 259 5.05 21.26 -9.61
N ARG A 260 5.38 21.59 -8.37
CA ARG A 260 5.75 22.92 -7.91
C ARG A 260 7.15 22.92 -7.31
N GLY A 261 7.98 23.88 -7.67
CA GLY A 261 9.33 24.06 -7.12
C GLY A 261 9.32 24.77 -5.76
N GLU A 262 10.52 24.93 -5.17
CA GLU A 262 10.71 25.58 -3.86
C GLU A 262 10.29 27.05 -3.83
N ILE A 263 10.35 27.75 -4.96
CA ILE A 263 10.06 29.18 -5.06
C ILE A 263 8.62 29.41 -5.51
N ASN A 264 7.74 28.42 -5.25
CA ASN A 264 6.34 28.42 -5.67
C ASN A 264 6.12 28.49 -7.20
N ASP A 265 7.16 28.19 -7.99
CA ASP A 265 7.14 28.12 -9.44
C ASP A 265 6.52 26.81 -9.95
N TRP A 266 5.79 26.89 -11.06
CA TRP A 266 5.16 25.73 -11.69
C TRP A 266 6.17 25.03 -12.59
N LEU A 267 6.59 23.83 -12.20
CA LEU A 267 7.61 23.06 -12.92
C LEU A 267 7.00 22.16 -14.01
N ALA A 268 5.82 21.58 -13.76
CA ALA A 268 5.13 20.73 -14.73
C ALA A 268 3.66 20.53 -14.35
N SER A 269 2.81 20.17 -15.33
CA SER A 269 1.48 19.63 -15.09
C SER A 269 1.10 18.61 -16.16
N GLU A 270 0.36 17.55 -15.78
CA GLU A 270 -0.15 16.52 -16.69
C GLU A 270 -1.60 16.23 -16.34
N THR A 271 -2.47 16.13 -17.36
CA THR A 271 -3.83 15.61 -17.20
C THR A 271 -4.03 14.45 -18.16
N ARG A 272 -4.46 13.30 -17.64
CA ARG A 272 -4.79 12.12 -18.42
C ARG A 272 -6.28 11.83 -18.30
N ILE A 273 -6.96 11.81 -19.44
CA ILE A 273 -8.32 11.30 -19.55
C ILE A 273 -8.24 10.00 -20.34
N ARG A 274 -8.57 8.86 -19.73
CA ARG A 274 -8.56 7.57 -20.44
C ARG A 274 -9.78 7.50 -21.38
N ASN A 275 -9.59 7.98 -22.62
CA ASN A 275 -10.15 7.49 -23.90
C ASN A 275 -9.80 8.37 -25.14
N LYS A 276 -9.00 9.44 -25.01
CA LYS A 276 -8.37 10.17 -26.13
C LYS A 276 -7.05 10.80 -25.66
N GLU A 277 -5.97 10.63 -26.44
CA GLU A 277 -4.71 11.35 -26.20
C GLU A 277 -4.89 12.84 -26.48
N SER A 278 -4.34 13.70 -25.61
CA SER A 278 -4.34 15.16 -25.77
C SER A 278 -2.89 15.66 -25.75
N TYR A 279 -2.55 16.55 -26.69
CA TYR A 279 -1.20 17.10 -26.84
C TYR A 279 -0.99 18.38 -26.01
N PHE A 280 0.28 18.63 -25.65
CA PHE A 280 0.73 19.79 -24.89
C PHE A 280 0.44 21.13 -25.61
N ARG A 281 -0.06 22.12 -24.85
CA ARG A 281 0.12 23.54 -25.17
C ARG A 281 0.42 24.31 -23.90
N PHE A 282 1.46 25.14 -23.94
CA PHE A 282 1.74 26.11 -22.89
C PHE A 282 0.63 27.17 -22.91
N VAL A 283 -0.06 27.37 -21.79
CA VAL A 283 -1.11 28.39 -21.63
C VAL A 283 -0.59 29.43 -20.64
N SER A 284 -0.64 30.70 -21.02
CA SER A 284 -0.14 31.80 -20.19
C SER A 284 -1.01 31.99 -18.93
N LYS A 285 -0.44 32.64 -17.89
CA LYS A 285 -1.13 32.89 -16.61
C LYS A 285 -2.43 33.68 -16.78
N GLU A 286 -2.50 34.56 -17.77
CA GLU A 286 -3.68 35.38 -18.07
C GLU A 286 -4.83 34.54 -18.64
N GLU A 287 -4.53 33.57 -19.51
CA GLU A 287 -5.53 32.68 -20.12
C GLU A 287 -6.02 31.58 -19.15
N ASN A 288 -5.21 31.20 -18.15
CA ASN A 288 -5.61 30.22 -17.13
C ASN A 288 -6.52 30.81 -16.05
N GLY A 289 -6.51 32.13 -15.86
CA GLY A 289 -7.39 32.81 -14.91
C GLY A 289 -8.86 32.65 -15.28
N GLU A 290 -9.17 32.67 -16.58
CA GLU A 290 -10.53 32.50 -17.09
C GLU A 290 -11.03 31.06 -16.87
N ALA A 291 -10.19 30.06 -17.15
CA ALA A 291 -10.49 28.65 -16.88
C ALA A 291 -10.67 28.36 -15.38
N HIS A 292 -9.84 28.96 -14.52
CA HIS A 292 -9.97 28.84 -13.06
C HIS A 292 -11.28 29.46 -12.56
N ASN A 293 -11.63 30.66 -13.03
CA ASN A 293 -12.87 31.33 -12.63
C ASN A 293 -14.11 30.56 -13.11
N ILE A 294 -14.09 30.02 -14.32
CA ILE A 294 -15.18 29.19 -14.86
C ILE A 294 -15.35 27.91 -14.04
N ALA A 295 -14.25 27.23 -13.69
CA ALA A 295 -14.30 26.03 -12.86
C ALA A 295 -14.84 26.33 -11.44
N VAL A 296 -14.43 27.45 -10.84
CA VAL A 296 -14.91 27.89 -9.53
C VAL A 296 -16.40 28.26 -9.57
N GLU A 297 -16.85 28.97 -10.60
CA GLU A 297 -18.24 29.43 -10.68
C GLU A 297 -19.21 28.28 -10.94
N ALA A 298 -18.79 27.26 -11.67
CA ALA A 298 -19.62 26.10 -11.94
C ALA A 298 -19.59 25.05 -10.82
N LEU A 299 -18.50 24.94 -10.05
CA LEU A 299 -18.53 24.27 -8.73
C LEU A 299 -19.54 24.94 -7.79
N ARG A 300 -19.67 26.27 -7.87
CA ARG A 300 -20.68 27.01 -7.11
C ARG A 300 -22.11 26.77 -7.61
N LYS A 301 -22.29 26.49 -8.90
CA LYS A 301 -23.61 26.29 -9.54
C LYS A 301 -24.02 24.82 -9.71
N GLY A 302 -23.11 23.86 -9.47
CA GLY A 302 -23.35 22.43 -9.62
C GLY A 302 -23.42 21.94 -11.08
N GLU A 303 -22.79 22.64 -12.03
CA GLU A 303 -22.80 22.29 -13.46
C GLU A 303 -21.53 21.50 -13.84
N GLU A 304 -21.63 20.50 -14.74
CA GLU A 304 -20.56 19.51 -14.98
C GLU A 304 -19.86 19.58 -16.37
N THR A 305 -20.20 20.52 -17.25
CA THR A 305 -19.64 20.55 -18.61
C THR A 305 -18.74 21.75 -18.88
N TYR A 306 -17.50 21.47 -19.25
CA TYR A 306 -16.46 22.47 -19.51
C TYR A 306 -15.72 22.08 -20.79
N LEU A 307 -15.89 22.86 -21.86
CA LEU A 307 -15.08 22.83 -23.07
C LEU A 307 -15.12 21.51 -23.88
N GLU A 308 -16.09 21.39 -24.79
CA GLU A 308 -15.87 20.61 -26.01
C GLU A 308 -15.33 21.55 -27.11
N ASN A 309 -14.12 21.24 -27.59
CA ASN A 309 -13.49 21.80 -28.79
C ASN A 309 -13.12 23.30 -28.80
N GLY A 310 -12.75 23.88 -27.65
CA GLY A 310 -12.07 25.19 -27.63
C GLY A 310 -12.88 26.38 -28.18
N ALA A 311 -14.20 26.23 -28.32
CA ALA A 311 -15.12 27.32 -28.59
C ALA A 311 -16.29 27.24 -27.60
N LEU A 312 -16.69 28.39 -27.06
CA LEU A 312 -17.87 28.52 -26.21
C LEU A 312 -19.10 28.01 -26.96
N ILE A 313 -19.74 26.97 -26.45
CA ILE A 313 -21.17 26.74 -26.67
C ILE A 313 -21.88 27.15 -25.38
N CYS A 314 -22.19 28.45 -25.28
CA CYS A 314 -23.29 28.90 -24.42
C CYS A 314 -24.59 28.45 -25.09
N LEU A 315 -25.18 27.34 -24.64
CA LEU A 315 -26.60 27.11 -24.92
C LEU A 315 -27.41 28.00 -23.98
N GLN A 316 -27.82 29.14 -24.53
CA GLN A 316 -29.03 29.83 -24.10
C GLN A 316 -30.20 28.85 -24.17
N GLN A 317 -30.74 28.48 -23.02
CA GLN A 317 -32.17 28.26 -22.88
C GLN A 317 -32.65 28.98 -21.63
N ARG A 318 -33.03 30.25 -21.82
CA ARG A 318 -34.03 30.90 -20.98
C ARG A 318 -35.26 31.10 -21.86
N GLY A 319 -36.39 30.60 -21.39
CA GLY A 319 -37.71 31.05 -21.81
C GLY A 319 -38.63 29.91 -22.22
N GLU A 320 -39.29 29.29 -21.25
CA GLU A 320 -40.75 29.39 -21.22
C GLU A 320 -41.22 29.24 -19.77
N GLU A 321 -41.95 30.26 -19.34
CA GLU A 321 -42.64 30.38 -18.07
C GLU A 321 -43.60 29.21 -17.88
N ASN A 322 -43.71 28.68 -16.67
CA ASN A 322 -44.98 28.64 -15.94
C ASN A 322 -44.86 27.91 -14.59
N GLY A 323 -45.32 28.60 -13.55
CA GLY A 323 -45.93 27.93 -12.40
C GLY A 323 -45.04 27.76 -11.17
N LEU A 324 -45.18 28.73 -10.25
CA LEU A 324 -44.91 28.57 -8.82
C LEU A 324 -45.34 27.20 -8.28
N ARG A 325 -44.46 26.58 -7.48
CA ARG A 325 -44.79 25.98 -6.17
C ARG A 325 -43.52 25.55 -5.43
N ASP A 326 -43.19 26.25 -4.35
CA ASP A 326 -42.76 25.60 -3.09
C ASP A 326 -44.03 25.22 -2.30
N PRO A 327 -44.05 24.34 -1.28
CA PRO A 327 -43.07 23.34 -0.77
C PRO A 327 -43.68 21.90 -0.76
N ASP A 328 -42.99 20.81 -0.40
CA ASP A 328 -42.61 20.32 0.95
C ASP A 328 -41.22 19.66 0.99
#